data_AF-A0A3B7DKZ2-F1
#
_entry.id   AF-A0A3B7DKZ2-F1
#
_cell.length_a   1.000
_cell.length_b   1.000
_cell.length_c   1.000
_cell.angle_alpha   90.00
_cell.angle_beta   90.00
_cell.angle_gamma   90.00
#
_symmetry.space_group_name_H-M   'P 1'
#
loop_
_entity.id
_entity.type
_entity.pdbx_description
1 polymer ?
#
loop_
_entity_poly.entity_id
_entity_poly.type
_entity_poly.pdbx_seq_one_letter_code
_entity_poly.pdbx_strand_id
1 'polypeptide(L)'
;MTHGLDLAGTVVTLFGDRDRLDTALCREFGRRGGSTHNVTASTGWLSSAIVTVLRLDTESGYEALAQLVAADLPRSHVVAVCAEKSDPGAARQIDDLCRSCGDRHDFSLIWHPASAIAVPPIELDETTTDPMRDLAATIADEVQIHAAPGRLARYETRTFDPTASDH
;
A
#
# COMPACT_ATOMS: atom_id res chain seq x y z
N MET A 1 21.19 14.12 -0.56
CA MET A 1 20.82 13.55 -1.87
C MET A 1 20.31 12.15 -1.62
N THR A 2 19.00 12.01 -1.41
CA THR A 2 18.33 10.71 -1.30
C THR A 2 18.14 10.18 -2.71
N HIS A 3 18.86 9.12 -3.06
CA HIS A 3 18.62 8.37 -4.30
C HIS A 3 17.32 7.58 -4.11
N GLY A 4 16.18 8.22 -4.34
CA GLY A 4 14.92 7.51 -4.57
C GLY A 4 15.06 6.70 -5.85
N LEU A 5 14.63 5.44 -5.82
CA LEU A 5 14.61 4.63 -7.03
C LEU A 5 13.65 5.24 -8.05
N ASP A 6 14.09 5.29 -9.30
CA ASP A 6 13.18 5.41 -10.42
C ASP A 6 12.34 4.13 -10.47
N LEU A 7 11.01 4.25 -10.46
CA LEU A 7 10.12 3.09 -10.59
C LEU A 7 10.19 2.46 -11.98
N ALA A 8 10.90 3.09 -12.92
CA ALA A 8 11.22 2.54 -14.22
C ALA A 8 11.67 1.07 -14.15
N GLY A 9 10.82 0.17 -14.66
CA GLY A 9 11.09 -1.26 -14.72
C GLY A 9 10.82 -2.04 -13.42
N THR A 10 10.33 -1.40 -12.36
CA THR A 10 9.92 -2.08 -11.12
C THR A 10 8.54 -2.73 -11.31
N VAL A 11 8.40 -3.99 -10.88
CA VAL A 11 7.10 -4.67 -10.78
C VAL A 11 6.62 -4.61 -9.33
N VAL A 12 5.52 -3.90 -9.10
CA VAL A 12 4.86 -3.83 -7.78
C VAL A 12 3.81 -4.93 -7.71
N THR A 13 3.91 -5.81 -6.70
CA THR A 13 2.86 -6.79 -6.42
C THR A 13 1.77 -6.11 -5.60
N LEU A 14 0.54 -6.08 -6.09
CA LEU A 14 -0.60 -5.47 -5.42
C LEU A 14 -1.56 -6.57 -4.97
N PHE A 15 -1.68 -6.78 -3.67
CA PHE A 15 -2.73 -7.63 -3.09
C PHE A 15 -3.94 -6.74 -2.81
N GLY A 16 -5.01 -6.91 -3.59
CA GLY A 16 -6.21 -6.05 -3.58
C GLY A 16 -7.42 -6.74 -4.19
N ASP A 17 -8.44 -5.97 -4.62
CA ASP A 17 -9.73 -6.49 -5.12
C ASP A 17 -10.11 -5.94 -6.51
N ARG A 18 -9.19 -5.27 -7.22
CA ARG A 18 -9.41 -4.61 -8.53
C ARG A 18 -10.51 -3.54 -8.53
N ASP A 19 -10.67 -2.83 -7.43
CA ASP A 19 -11.58 -1.69 -7.36
C ASP A 19 -10.95 -0.39 -7.93
N ARG A 20 -11.55 0.76 -7.58
CA ARG A 20 -11.08 2.08 -7.99
C ARG A 20 -9.68 2.41 -7.48
N LEU A 21 -9.34 2.05 -6.25
CA LEU A 21 -8.01 2.33 -5.69
C LEU A 21 -6.96 1.49 -6.41
N ASP A 22 -7.24 0.21 -6.66
CA ASP A 22 -6.33 -0.65 -7.44
C ASP A 22 -6.11 -0.10 -8.85
N THR A 23 -7.18 0.39 -9.49
CA THR A 23 -7.09 1.03 -10.80
C THR A 23 -6.25 2.30 -10.75
N ALA A 24 -6.42 3.13 -9.71
CA ALA A 24 -5.63 4.33 -9.50
C ALA A 24 -4.14 4.01 -9.26
N LEU A 25 -3.85 2.97 -8.46
CA LEU A 25 -2.50 2.46 -8.23
C LEU A 25 -1.85 1.96 -9.53
N CYS A 26 -2.56 1.15 -10.32
CA CYS A 26 -2.07 0.68 -11.61
C CYS A 26 -1.69 1.84 -12.54
N ARG A 27 -2.54 2.87 -12.63
CA ARG A 27 -2.29 4.07 -13.43
C ARG A 27 -1.09 4.86 -12.89
N GLU A 28 -1.01 5.05 -11.59
CA GLU A 28 0.02 5.86 -10.95
C GLU A 28 1.40 5.20 -11.04
N PHE A 29 1.50 3.90 -10.79
CA PHE A 29 2.75 3.16 -11.00
C PHE A 29 3.15 3.15 -12.48
N GLY A 30 2.19 2.98 -13.40
CA GLY A 30 2.44 3.06 -14.84
C GLY A 30 2.97 4.44 -15.28
N ARG A 31 2.39 5.53 -14.75
CA ARG A 31 2.84 6.91 -14.98
C ARG A 31 4.29 7.13 -14.54
N ARG A 32 4.74 6.40 -13.51
CA ARG A 32 6.11 6.44 -12.97
C ARG A 32 7.05 5.41 -13.62
N GLY A 33 6.64 4.78 -14.73
CA GLY A 33 7.46 3.81 -15.48
C GLY A 33 7.53 2.40 -14.87
N GLY A 34 6.76 2.14 -13.81
CA GLY A 34 6.61 0.83 -13.21
C GLY A 34 5.50 -0.01 -13.85
N SER A 35 5.36 -1.23 -13.38
CA SER A 35 4.24 -2.11 -13.72
C SER A 35 3.66 -2.73 -12.46
N THR A 36 2.42 -3.23 -12.54
CA THR A 36 1.73 -3.85 -11.41
C THR A 36 1.36 -5.28 -11.73
N HIS A 37 1.53 -6.16 -10.74
CA HIS A 37 0.99 -7.52 -10.75
C HIS A 37 -0.09 -7.61 -9.68
N ASN A 38 -1.35 -7.61 -10.10
CA ASN A 38 -2.49 -7.56 -9.17
C ASN A 38 -2.98 -8.98 -8.80
N VAL A 39 -2.89 -9.29 -7.51
CA VAL A 39 -3.29 -10.53 -6.86
C VAL A 39 -4.60 -10.28 -6.14
N THR A 40 -5.67 -10.88 -6.65
CA THR A 40 -7.04 -10.74 -6.12
C THR A 40 -7.56 -11.96 -5.40
N ALA A 41 -6.96 -13.11 -5.65
CA ALA A 41 -7.29 -14.33 -4.93
C ALA A 41 -6.55 -14.36 -3.60
N SER A 42 -7.19 -14.88 -2.56
CA SER A 42 -6.61 -15.14 -1.23
C SER A 42 -5.61 -16.32 -1.28
N THR A 43 -4.54 -16.18 -2.07
CA THR A 43 -3.49 -17.21 -2.22
C THR A 43 -2.40 -17.09 -1.17
N GLY A 44 -2.46 -16.05 -0.33
CA GLY A 44 -1.38 -15.65 0.55
C GLY A 44 -0.19 -15.03 -0.21
N TRP A 45 0.94 -14.88 0.49
CA TRP A 45 2.16 -14.24 0.03
C TRP A 45 2.82 -14.97 -1.16
N LEU A 46 3.25 -14.19 -2.16
CA LEU A 46 4.01 -14.71 -3.30
C LEU A 46 5.51 -14.61 -3.01
N SER A 47 6.25 -15.72 -3.11
CA SER A 47 7.70 -15.75 -2.84
C SER A 47 8.53 -14.84 -3.76
N SER A 48 7.99 -14.45 -4.91
CA SER A 48 8.61 -13.50 -5.85
C SER A 48 8.31 -12.03 -5.52
N ALA A 49 7.49 -11.74 -4.51
CA ALA A 49 7.08 -10.39 -4.17
C ALA A 49 8.19 -9.65 -3.40
N ILE A 50 8.86 -8.71 -4.08
CA ILE A 50 9.95 -7.90 -3.52
C ILE A 50 9.43 -6.53 -3.11
N VAL A 51 8.68 -5.86 -3.99
CA VAL A 51 8.02 -4.57 -3.72
C VAL A 51 6.52 -4.80 -3.77
N THR A 52 5.85 -4.55 -2.65
CA THR A 52 4.47 -5.00 -2.43
C THR A 52 3.60 -3.90 -1.84
N VAL A 53 2.37 -3.81 -2.33
CA VAL A 53 1.28 -3.08 -1.69
C VAL A 53 0.27 -4.09 -1.16
N LEU A 54 -0.04 -4.02 0.14
CA LEU A 54 -1.04 -4.86 0.80
C LEU A 54 -2.26 -4.03 1.14
N ARG A 55 -3.42 -4.38 0.58
CA ARG A 55 -4.69 -3.78 1.00
C ARG A 55 -5.33 -4.59 2.12
N LEU A 56 -5.19 -4.11 3.34
CA LEU A 56 -5.70 -4.80 4.53
C LEU A 56 -7.23 -4.66 4.71
N ASP A 57 -7.85 -3.86 3.84
CA ASP A 57 -9.28 -3.77 3.67
C ASP A 57 -9.84 -4.84 2.71
N THR A 58 -8.98 -5.60 2.02
CA THR A 58 -9.36 -6.73 1.17
C THR A 58 -8.94 -8.07 1.78
N GLU A 59 -9.60 -9.15 1.37
CA GLU A 59 -9.28 -10.51 1.85
C GLU A 59 -7.88 -10.93 1.40
N SER A 60 -7.54 -10.65 0.14
CA SER A 60 -6.25 -10.96 -0.47
C SER A 60 -5.07 -10.31 0.26
N GLY A 61 -5.18 -9.03 0.62
CA GLY A 61 -4.13 -8.32 1.33
C GLY A 61 -4.02 -8.72 2.79
N TYR A 62 -5.14 -9.02 3.45
CA TYR A 62 -5.12 -9.54 4.82
C TYR A 62 -4.48 -10.92 4.90
N GLU A 63 -4.83 -11.85 3.99
CA GLU A 63 -4.23 -13.19 3.94
C GLU A 63 -2.72 -13.13 3.65
N ALA A 64 -2.30 -12.25 2.74
CA ALA A 64 -0.89 -12.01 2.47
C ALA A 64 -0.14 -11.48 3.71
N LEU A 65 -0.73 -10.58 4.50
CA LEU A 65 -0.16 -10.13 5.77
C LEU A 65 -0.08 -11.28 6.78
N ALA A 66 -1.13 -12.08 6.93
CA ALA A 66 -1.16 -13.20 7.86
C ALA A 66 -0.02 -14.20 7.56
N GLN A 67 0.21 -14.51 6.29
CA GLN A 67 1.33 -15.36 5.89
C GLN A 67 2.69 -14.69 6.11
N LEU A 68 2.81 -13.38 5.88
CA LEU A 68 4.05 -12.63 6.14
C LEU A 68 4.43 -12.68 7.63
N VAL A 69 3.44 -12.59 8.51
CA VAL A 69 3.63 -12.72 9.97
C VAL A 69 4.04 -14.15 10.34
N ALA A 70 3.40 -15.16 9.75
CA ALA A 70 3.57 -16.56 10.14
C ALA A 70 4.83 -17.24 9.58
N ALA A 71 5.33 -16.79 8.43
CA ALA A 71 6.41 -17.46 7.70
C ALA A 71 7.72 -16.68 7.71
N ASP A 72 8.85 -17.39 7.66
CA ASP A 72 10.16 -16.80 7.43
C ASP A 72 10.40 -16.62 5.94
N LEU A 73 10.04 -15.44 5.43
CA LEU A 73 10.08 -15.11 4.02
C LEU A 73 11.27 -14.20 3.70
N PRO A 74 11.76 -14.20 2.44
CA PRO A 74 12.76 -13.25 2.01
C PRO A 74 12.34 -11.81 2.33
N ARG A 75 13.34 -10.98 2.60
CA ARG A 75 13.11 -9.58 2.91
C ARG A 75 12.47 -8.87 1.71
N SER A 76 11.43 -8.09 2.00
CA SER A 76 10.62 -7.35 1.01
C SER A 76 10.33 -5.94 1.52
N HIS A 77 9.99 -5.06 0.58
CA HIS A 77 9.46 -3.72 0.84
C HIS A 77 7.94 -3.78 0.74
N VAL A 78 7.27 -3.43 1.82
CA VAL A 78 5.81 -3.61 1.97
C VAL A 78 5.18 -2.29 2.39
N VAL A 79 4.22 -1.83 1.58
CA VAL A 79 3.34 -0.73 1.94
C VAL A 79 1.95 -1.31 2.19
N ALA A 80 1.58 -1.44 3.46
CA ALA A 80 0.24 -1.81 3.87
C ALA A 80 -0.67 -0.59 3.87
N VAL A 81 -1.88 -0.76 3.37
CA VAL A 81 -2.91 0.26 3.26
C VAL A 81 -4.14 -0.27 3.97
N CYS A 82 -4.67 0.49 4.93
CA CYS A 82 -5.79 0.04 5.75
C CYS A 82 -6.77 1.17 5.99
N ALA A 83 -8.06 0.86 5.87
CA ALA A 83 -9.11 1.79 6.28
C ALA A 83 -9.06 1.97 7.80
N GLU A 84 -9.21 3.22 8.23
CA GLU A 84 -9.38 3.55 9.65
C GLU A 84 -10.51 2.72 10.26
N LYS A 85 -10.21 2.05 11.38
CA LYS A 85 -11.18 1.23 12.10
C LYS A 85 -11.80 2.07 13.21
N SER A 86 -13.13 2.02 13.32
CA SER A 86 -13.85 2.67 14.43
C SER A 86 -13.58 1.98 15.77
N ASP A 87 -13.16 0.72 15.76
CA ASP A 87 -12.70 -0.02 16.94
C ASP A 87 -11.19 0.20 17.16
N PRO A 88 -10.78 0.86 18.27
CA PRO A 88 -9.37 1.03 18.62
C PRO A 88 -8.64 -0.29 18.86
N GLY A 89 -9.33 -1.34 19.30
CA GLY A 89 -8.75 -2.67 19.50
C GLY A 89 -8.28 -3.28 18.19
N ALA A 90 -9.17 -3.31 17.19
CA ALA A 90 -8.84 -3.75 15.84
C ALA A 90 -7.73 -2.92 15.19
N ALA A 91 -7.75 -1.58 15.33
CA ALA A 91 -6.70 -0.71 14.79
C ALA A 91 -5.32 -1.05 15.39
N ARG A 92 -5.26 -1.20 16.72
CA ARG A 92 -4.04 -1.57 17.43
C ARG A 92 -3.54 -2.96 17.04
N GLN A 93 -4.44 -3.92 16.87
CA GLN A 93 -4.06 -5.27 16.44
C GLN A 93 -3.38 -5.25 15.06
N ILE A 94 -3.92 -4.50 14.11
CA ILE A 94 -3.29 -4.34 12.79
C ILE A 94 -1.91 -3.68 12.90
N ASP A 95 -1.81 -2.60 13.69
CA ASP A 95 -0.55 -1.90 13.92
C ASP A 95 0.51 -2.83 14.55
N ASP A 96 0.13 -3.64 15.54
CA ASP A 96 1.01 -4.61 16.18
C ASP A 96 1.47 -5.72 15.22
N LEU A 97 0.56 -6.22 14.36
CA LEU A 97 0.91 -7.19 13.31
C LEU A 97 1.91 -6.61 12.30
N CYS A 98 1.63 -5.40 11.77
CA CYS A 98 2.51 -4.70 10.85
C CYS A 98 3.88 -4.39 11.49
N ARG A 99 3.89 -3.97 12.76
CA ARG A 99 5.12 -3.73 13.52
C ARG A 99 5.98 -4.99 13.62
N SER A 100 5.36 -6.14 13.90
CA SER A 100 6.09 -7.43 13.97
C SER A 100 6.74 -7.83 12.64
N CYS A 101 6.15 -7.42 11.51
CA CYS A 101 6.75 -7.60 10.19
C CYS A 101 7.94 -6.64 9.97
N GLY A 102 7.91 -5.44 10.55
CA GLY A 102 8.96 -4.42 10.40
C GLY A 102 10.33 -4.79 10.97
N ASP A 103 10.42 -5.84 11.80
CA ASP A 103 11.70 -6.40 12.28
C ASP A 103 12.45 -7.16 11.17
N ARG A 104 11.73 -7.64 10.14
CA ARG A 104 12.26 -8.49 9.06
C ARG A 104 12.11 -7.87 7.67
N HIS A 105 11.05 -7.09 7.48
CA HIS A 105 10.69 -6.44 6.23
C HIS A 105 10.81 -4.91 6.38
N ASP A 106 11.00 -4.20 5.28
CA ASP A 106 10.85 -2.74 5.29
C ASP A 106 9.37 -2.43 5.10
N PHE A 107 8.71 -1.98 6.16
CA PHE A 107 7.25 -2.01 6.27
C PHE A 107 6.70 -0.61 6.60
N SER A 108 5.78 -0.12 5.78
CA SER A 108 5.03 1.12 6.03
C SER A 108 3.54 0.82 6.10
N LEU A 109 2.86 1.31 7.13
CA LEU A 109 1.40 1.27 7.25
C LEU A 109 0.82 2.65 6.96
N ILE A 110 -0.10 2.71 6.00
CA ILE A 110 -0.86 3.91 5.63
C ILE A 110 -2.32 3.68 6.02
N TRP A 111 -2.77 4.42 7.02
CA TRP A 111 -4.19 4.54 7.35
C TRP A 111 -4.85 5.50 6.38
N HIS A 112 -6.04 5.16 5.88
CA HIS A 112 -6.85 6.10 5.12
C HIS A 112 -8.27 6.16 5.70
N PRO A 113 -8.97 7.30 5.57
CA PRO A 113 -10.33 7.40 6.06
C PRO A 113 -11.24 6.42 5.31
N ALA A 114 -12.16 5.78 6.03
CA ALA A 114 -13.12 4.83 5.44
C ALA A 114 -13.99 5.47 4.35
N SER A 115 -14.22 6.78 4.44
CA SER A 115 -14.97 7.56 3.44
C SER A 115 -14.24 7.73 2.11
N ALA A 116 -12.91 7.57 2.06
CA ALA A 116 -12.14 7.75 0.82
C ALA A 116 -12.57 6.75 -0.26
N ILE A 117 -12.88 5.51 0.11
CA ILE A 117 -13.24 4.42 -0.82
C ILE A 117 -14.75 4.40 -1.12
N ALA A 118 -15.57 5.07 -0.30
CA ALA A 118 -17.03 5.03 -0.38
C ALA A 118 -17.65 5.97 -1.43
N VAL A 119 -16.85 6.73 -2.19
CA VAL A 119 -17.37 7.70 -3.17
C VAL A 119 -17.91 6.96 -4.41
N PRO A 120 -19.24 6.98 -4.68
CA PRO A 120 -19.79 6.36 -5.88
C PRO A 120 -19.23 7.02 -7.15
N PRO A 121 -19.27 6.32 -8.30
CA PRO A 121 -18.81 6.85 -9.58
C PRO A 121 -19.84 7.87 -10.10
N ILE A 122 -19.95 9.01 -9.44
CA ILE A 122 -20.56 10.19 -10.04
C ILE A 122 -19.45 10.81 -10.86
N GLU A 123 -19.75 11.14 -12.11
CA GLU A 123 -18.84 11.76 -13.07
C GLU A 123 -18.08 12.91 -12.40
N LEU A 124 -16.87 12.61 -11.94
CA LEU A 124 -15.95 13.58 -11.37
C LEU A 124 -15.55 14.47 -12.54
N ASP A 125 -16.07 15.69 -12.53
CA ASP A 125 -15.57 16.77 -13.36
C ASP A 125 -14.05 16.88 -13.16
N GLU A 126 -13.28 17.21 -14.20
CA GLU A 126 -11.81 17.25 -14.17
C GLU A 126 -11.24 18.24 -13.12
N THR A 127 -12.13 19.03 -12.51
CA THR A 127 -11.88 20.02 -11.46
C THR A 127 -12.03 19.46 -10.04
N THR A 128 -12.56 18.26 -9.85
CA THR A 128 -12.80 17.67 -8.52
C THR A 128 -11.65 16.75 -8.11
N THR A 129 -11.03 17.02 -6.97
CA THR A 129 -10.00 16.17 -6.36
C THR A 129 -10.52 14.74 -6.19
N ASP A 130 -9.89 13.77 -6.85
CA ASP A 130 -10.21 12.35 -6.69
C ASP A 130 -9.38 11.78 -5.52
N PRO A 131 -9.98 11.54 -4.34
CA PRO A 131 -9.24 11.06 -3.17
C PRO A 131 -8.54 9.71 -3.41
N MET A 132 -9.00 8.91 -4.38
CA MET A 132 -8.33 7.65 -4.75
C MET A 132 -7.04 7.90 -5.53
N ARG A 133 -6.99 8.96 -6.33
CA ARG A 133 -5.78 9.34 -7.06
C ARG A 133 -4.72 9.86 -6.10
N ASP A 134 -5.10 10.69 -5.13
CA ASP A 134 -4.19 11.25 -4.15
C ASP A 134 -3.65 10.18 -3.20
N LEU A 135 -4.51 9.26 -2.76
CA LEU A 135 -4.10 8.10 -1.98
C LEU A 135 -3.14 7.20 -2.79
N ALA A 136 -3.44 6.94 -4.07
CA ALA A 136 -2.54 6.17 -4.93
C ALA A 136 -1.18 6.85 -5.12
N ALA A 137 -1.15 8.17 -5.30
CA ALA A 137 0.09 8.95 -5.37
C ALA A 137 0.90 8.85 -4.07
N THR A 138 0.24 8.99 -2.94
CA THR A 138 0.83 8.85 -1.60
C THR A 138 1.44 7.46 -1.38
N ILE A 139 0.72 6.40 -1.77
CA ILE A 139 1.21 5.01 -1.72
C ILE A 139 2.42 4.83 -2.64
N ALA A 140 2.37 5.36 -3.86
CA ALA A 140 3.47 5.24 -4.81
C ALA A 140 4.73 6.01 -4.37
N ASP A 141 4.58 7.17 -3.72
CA ASP A 141 5.67 7.91 -3.10
C ASP A 141 6.34 7.08 -2.00
N GLU A 142 5.54 6.41 -1.17
CA GLU A 142 6.06 5.53 -0.12
C GLU A 142 6.86 4.37 -0.69
N VAL A 143 6.32 3.71 -1.73
CA VAL A 143 7.03 2.63 -2.42
C VAL A 143 8.38 3.13 -2.95
N GLN A 144 8.45 4.34 -3.50
CA GLN A 144 9.70 4.94 -3.99
C GLN A 144 10.71 5.26 -2.89
N ILE A 145 10.24 5.80 -1.76
CA ILE A 145 11.09 6.13 -0.61
C ILE A 145 11.74 4.87 -0.04
N HIS A 146 11.05 3.73 -0.10
CA HIS A 146 11.45 2.49 0.57
C HIS A 146 12.27 1.52 -0.27
N ALA A 147 12.25 1.62 -1.60
CA ALA A 147 12.95 0.67 -2.45
C ALA A 147 14.50 0.74 -2.40
N ALA A 148 15.11 1.70 -1.69
CA ALA A 148 16.56 1.91 -1.71
C ALA A 148 17.38 0.68 -1.21
N PRO A 149 18.35 0.18 -1.99
CA PRO A 149 19.18 -0.97 -1.59
C PRO A 149 19.96 -0.70 -0.30
N GLY A 150 20.01 -1.70 0.60
CA GLY A 150 20.84 -1.65 1.82
C GLY A 150 20.22 -0.91 2.99
N ARG A 151 18.96 -0.43 2.88
CA ARG A 151 18.21 0.10 4.02
C ARG A 151 18.01 -0.99 5.08
N LEU A 152 17.99 -0.65 6.37
CA LEU A 152 17.63 -1.61 7.44
C LEU A 152 16.12 -1.84 7.48
N ALA A 153 15.71 -2.99 8.03
CA ALA A 153 14.30 -3.25 8.29
C ALA A 153 13.78 -2.19 9.26
N ARG A 154 12.57 -1.71 9.00
CA ARG A 154 11.95 -0.64 9.77
C ARG A 154 10.44 -0.72 9.66
N TYR A 155 9.78 -0.21 10.69
CA TYR A 155 8.35 0.00 10.69
C TYR A 155 8.06 1.50 10.72
N GLU A 156 7.27 1.99 9.77
CA GLU A 156 6.69 3.33 9.80
C GLU A 156 5.17 3.27 9.67
N THR A 157 4.48 4.21 10.29
CA THR A 157 3.02 4.29 10.27
C THR A 157 2.61 5.74 10.09
N ARG A 158 1.62 5.99 9.23
CA ARG A 158 1.08 7.31 8.96
C ARG A 158 -0.40 7.25 8.59
N THR A 159 -1.07 8.39 8.74
CA THR A 159 -2.44 8.58 8.26
C THR A 159 -2.41 9.46 7.02
N PHE A 160 -3.10 9.04 5.97
CA PHE A 160 -3.38 9.83 4.78
C PHE A 160 -4.49 10.83 5.10
N ASP A 161 -4.19 12.11 4.89
CA ASP A 161 -5.16 13.19 4.99
C ASP A 161 -5.57 13.65 3.57
N PRO A 162 -6.80 13.36 3.12
CA PRO A 162 -7.27 13.77 1.78
C PRO A 162 -7.43 15.28 1.64
N THR A 163 -7.41 16.05 2.74
CA THR A 163 -7.54 17.52 2.72
C THR A 163 -6.20 18.24 2.66
N ALA A 164 -5.09 17.51 2.80
CA ALA A 164 -3.75 18.08 2.73
C ALA A 164 -3.28 18.39 1.29
N SER A 165 -4.00 17.93 0.26
CA SER A 165 -3.66 18.13 -1.17
C SER A 165 -3.92 19.55 -1.71
N ASP A 166 -4.31 20.52 -0.86
CA ASP A 166 -4.81 21.85 -1.28
C ASP A 166 -3.78 22.99 -1.19
N HIS A 167 -2.48 22.73 -1.38
CA HIS A 167 -1.41 23.76 -1.35
C HIS A 167 -0.52 23.76 -2.60
#